data_AF-A0A3C2E2D9-F1
#
_entry.id   AF-A0A3C2E2D9-F1
#
_cell.length_a   1.000
_cell.length_b   1.000
_cell.length_c   1.000
_cell.angle_alpha   90.00
_cell.angle_beta   90.00
_cell.angle_gamma   90.00
#
_symmetry.space_group_name_H-M   'P 1'
#
loop_
_entity.id
_entity.type
_entity.pdbx_description
1 polymer ?
#
loop_
_entity_poly.entity_id
_entity_poly.type
_entity_poly.pdbx_seq_one_letter_code
_entity_poly.pdbx_strand_id
1 'polypeptide(L)'
;MMSWISALVWVVLASTGPAHEPETPPARPVLVELFTSQGCPLCPAANLYLGELDERDDVIALGFGVDYWDIYGWRDTYAQPAFTERQRTYKNRLNVPRVYTPQFVIDGAAEAEGQQTDAILSALQRRRMAMMAGVHVTTQATGNGNHTIEVSGTPPSASEVWLAVFEPGWHTVAVGAGENAGLDMQLYNPVRALIPLGHWAGGAA
;
A
#
# COMPACT_ATOMS: atom_id res chain seq x y z
N MET A 1 -35.90 36.03 -70.67
CA MET A 1 -36.13 34.77 -69.92
C MET A 1 -34.89 33.91 -70.06
N MET A 2 -34.03 33.84 -69.05
CA MET A 2 -32.98 32.82 -68.93
C MET A 2 -32.53 32.81 -67.46
N SER A 3 -33.13 31.93 -66.64
CA SER A 3 -32.80 31.78 -65.23
C SER A 3 -31.43 31.14 -65.07
N TRP A 4 -30.56 31.74 -64.24
CA TRP A 4 -29.33 31.11 -63.76
C TRP A 4 -29.64 30.31 -62.50
N ILE A 5 -29.48 28.99 -62.56
CA ILE A 5 -29.56 28.10 -61.39
C ILE A 5 -28.14 27.98 -60.83
N SER A 6 -27.91 28.58 -59.65
CA SER A 6 -26.66 28.40 -58.90
C SER A 6 -26.71 27.03 -58.21
N ALA A 7 -25.84 26.10 -58.61
CA ALA A 7 -25.66 24.83 -57.92
C ALA A 7 -24.58 25.00 -56.83
N LEU A 8 -25.00 25.00 -55.57
CA LEU A 8 -24.13 24.96 -54.40
C LEU A 8 -23.78 23.50 -54.09
N VAL A 9 -22.53 23.10 -54.37
CA VAL A 9 -21.97 21.82 -53.93
C VAL A 9 -21.47 21.98 -52.50
N TRP A 10 -22.18 21.40 -51.54
CA TRP A 10 -21.70 21.27 -50.16
C TRP A 10 -20.81 20.03 -50.06
N VAL A 11 -19.49 20.23 -49.96
CA VAL A 11 -18.57 19.18 -49.53
C VAL A 11 -18.68 19.08 -48.00
N VAL A 12 -19.29 18.00 -47.52
CA VAL A 12 -19.24 17.65 -46.09
C VAL A 12 -17.86 17.05 -45.83
N LEU A 13 -16.93 17.86 -45.31
CA LEU A 13 -15.72 17.37 -44.67
C LEU A 13 -16.14 16.75 -43.33
N ALA A 14 -16.14 15.42 -43.27
CA ALA A 14 -16.25 14.71 -42.00
C ALA A 14 -15.03 15.06 -41.15
N SER A 15 -15.21 15.97 -40.18
CA SER A 15 -14.23 16.20 -39.12
C SER A 15 -14.16 14.93 -38.28
N THR A 16 -13.11 14.13 -38.49
CA THR A 16 -12.70 13.13 -37.51
C THR A 16 -12.40 13.87 -36.22
N GLY A 17 -13.30 13.75 -35.23
CA GLY A 17 -13.05 14.24 -33.88
C GLY A 17 -11.76 13.64 -33.34
N PRO A 18 -11.12 14.29 -32.34
CA PRO A 18 -9.91 13.74 -31.74
C PRO A 18 -10.20 12.31 -31.30
N ALA A 19 -9.35 11.39 -31.76
CA ALA A 19 -9.34 10.03 -31.24
C ALA A 19 -9.21 10.13 -29.73
N HIS A 20 -10.17 9.57 -29.00
CA HIS A 20 -10.05 9.37 -27.56
C HIS A 20 -8.90 8.38 -27.40
N GLU A 21 -7.69 8.87 -27.13
CA GLU A 21 -6.61 8.02 -26.66
C GLU A 21 -7.17 7.24 -25.47
N PRO A 22 -7.03 5.91 -25.43
CA PRO A 22 -7.44 5.15 -24.26
C PRO A 22 -6.68 5.73 -23.07
N GLU A 23 -7.40 6.46 -22.22
CA GLU A 23 -6.85 7.09 -21.04
C GLU A 23 -6.28 5.95 -20.20
N THR A 24 -4.95 5.84 -20.18
CA THR A 24 -4.28 4.79 -19.41
C THR A 24 -4.67 5.05 -17.98
N PRO A 25 -5.46 4.16 -17.35
CA PRO A 25 -5.99 4.45 -16.04
C PRO A 25 -4.81 4.68 -15.08
N PRO A 26 -4.89 5.70 -14.20
CA PRO A 26 -3.76 6.12 -13.39
C PRO A 26 -3.23 4.95 -12.57
N ALA A 27 -1.91 4.73 -12.62
CA ALA A 27 -1.26 3.68 -11.86
C ALA A 27 -1.46 3.95 -10.36
N ARG A 28 -2.11 3.03 -9.64
CA ARG A 28 -2.22 3.13 -8.17
C ARG A 28 -0.84 2.88 -7.53
N PRO A 29 -0.56 3.45 -6.35
CA PRO A 29 0.66 3.12 -5.61
C PRO A 29 0.68 1.66 -5.16
N VAL A 30 1.91 1.15 -4.95
CA VAL A 30 2.20 -0.18 -4.42
C VAL A 30 2.24 -0.10 -2.89
N LEU A 31 1.43 -0.91 -2.22
CA LEU A 31 1.49 -1.02 -0.75
C LEU A 31 2.73 -1.82 -0.34
N VAL A 32 3.55 -1.27 0.54
CA VAL A 32 4.70 -1.92 1.16
C VAL A 32 4.47 -1.99 2.66
N GLU A 33 4.43 -3.22 3.18
CA GLU A 33 4.20 -3.48 4.60
C GLU A 33 5.48 -4.08 5.20
N LEU A 34 6.11 -3.36 6.14
CA LEU A 34 7.23 -3.88 6.92
C LEU A 34 6.70 -4.49 8.22
N PHE A 35 6.91 -5.78 8.43
CA PHE A 35 6.78 -6.40 9.75
C PHE A 35 8.11 -6.26 10.49
N THR A 36 8.07 -5.60 11.65
CA THR A 36 9.24 -5.17 12.43
C THR A 36 8.98 -5.35 13.93
N SER A 37 10.04 -5.27 14.74
CA SER A 37 9.92 -5.09 16.18
C SER A 37 11.07 -4.26 16.72
N GLN A 38 10.78 -3.46 17.74
CA GLN A 38 11.77 -2.78 18.56
C GLN A 38 12.73 -3.74 19.27
N GLY A 39 12.32 -4.98 19.51
CA GLY A 39 13.16 -6.03 20.10
C GLY A 39 14.05 -6.78 19.10
N CYS A 40 13.89 -6.54 17.79
CA CYS A 40 14.60 -7.25 16.72
C CYS A 40 15.89 -6.50 16.31
N PRO A 41 17.09 -7.11 16.40
CA PRO A 41 18.37 -6.40 16.15
C PRO A 41 18.55 -5.88 14.73
N LEU A 42 17.99 -6.57 13.75
CA LEU A 42 18.11 -6.23 12.33
C LEU A 42 17.05 -5.21 11.88
N CYS A 43 16.05 -4.96 12.71
CA CYS A 43 14.92 -4.13 12.36
C CYS A 43 15.22 -2.62 12.29
N PRO A 44 16.17 -2.02 13.04
CA PRO A 44 16.51 -0.60 12.88
C PRO A 44 16.84 -0.22 11.43
N ALA A 45 17.68 -0.99 10.74
CA ALA A 45 18.02 -0.72 9.34
C ALA A 45 16.81 -0.87 8.40
N ALA A 46 15.94 -1.85 8.63
CA ALA A 46 14.74 -2.05 7.83
C ALA A 46 13.73 -0.90 7.99
N ASN A 47 13.60 -0.32 9.19
CA ASN A 47 12.71 0.84 9.40
C ASN A 47 13.23 2.07 8.66
N LEU A 48 14.55 2.28 8.64
CA LEU A 48 15.16 3.34 7.84
C LEU A 48 14.84 3.15 6.36
N TYR A 49 15.06 1.94 5.84
CA TYR A 49 14.78 1.61 4.45
C TYR A 49 13.29 1.73 4.09
N LEU A 50 12.37 1.45 5.00
CA LEU A 50 10.95 1.67 4.78
C LEU A 50 10.64 3.15 4.53
N GLY A 51 11.26 4.07 5.28
CA GLY A 51 11.09 5.50 5.07
C GLY A 51 11.71 5.98 3.76
N GLU A 52 12.87 5.44 3.37
CA GLU A 52 13.48 5.71 2.05
C GLU A 52 12.55 5.29 0.89
N LEU A 53 11.80 4.19 1.05
CA LEU A 53 10.85 3.75 0.02
C LEU A 53 9.64 4.69 -0.14
N ASP A 54 9.23 5.39 0.92
CA ASP A 54 8.10 6.32 0.89
C ASP A 54 8.44 7.66 0.23
N GLU A 55 9.73 7.95 -0.04
CA GLU A 55 10.14 9.08 -0.89
C GLU A 55 9.67 8.91 -2.35
N ARG A 56 9.16 7.73 -2.70
CA ARG A 56 8.59 7.44 -4.00
C ARG A 56 7.08 7.71 -4.01
N ASP A 57 6.63 8.54 -4.95
CA ASP A 57 5.19 8.82 -5.16
C ASP A 57 4.34 7.59 -5.53
N ASP A 58 4.97 6.45 -5.80
CA ASP A 58 4.33 5.20 -6.19
C ASP A 58 4.32 4.13 -5.10
N VAL A 59 4.64 4.50 -3.86
CA VAL A 59 4.65 3.61 -2.71
C VAL A 59 3.72 4.15 -1.62
N ILE A 60 3.06 3.23 -0.92
CA ILE A 60 2.49 3.49 0.41
C ILE A 60 3.27 2.61 1.37
N ALA A 61 4.10 3.21 2.23
CA ALA A 61 4.93 2.47 3.19
C ALA A 61 4.25 2.43 4.58
N LEU A 62 4.06 1.24 5.16
CA LEU A 62 3.45 1.06 6.49
C LEU A 62 4.29 0.12 7.37
N GLY A 63 4.54 0.55 8.62
CA GLY A 63 5.27 -0.23 9.61
C GLY A 63 4.37 -0.97 10.59
N PHE A 64 4.46 -2.30 10.66
CA PHE A 64 3.66 -3.16 11.52
C PHE A 64 4.53 -3.78 12.63
N GLY A 65 4.31 -3.35 13.87
CA GLY A 65 4.96 -3.92 15.05
C GLY A 65 4.42 -5.32 15.39
N VAL A 66 5.26 -6.34 15.37
CA VAL A 66 4.88 -7.70 15.80
C VAL A 66 5.20 -7.91 17.27
N ASP A 67 4.32 -8.65 17.97
CA ASP A 67 4.36 -8.80 19.43
C ASP A 67 5.22 -9.98 19.93
N TYR A 68 5.60 -10.91 19.06
CA TYR A 68 6.30 -12.12 19.49
C TYR A 68 7.75 -11.88 19.96
N TRP A 69 8.29 -10.67 19.79
CA TRP A 69 9.56 -10.25 20.37
C TRP A 69 9.44 -9.74 21.81
N ASP A 70 8.23 -9.38 22.26
CA ASP A 70 8.02 -8.78 23.58
C ASP A 70 8.46 -9.72 24.73
N ILE A 71 8.45 -11.02 24.47
CA ILE A 71 8.90 -12.05 25.42
C ILE A 71 10.40 -11.96 25.75
N TYR A 72 11.20 -11.23 24.95
CA TYR A 72 12.64 -11.07 25.13
C TYR A 72 13.01 -9.84 25.97
N GLY A 73 12.03 -9.23 26.67
CA GLY A 73 12.28 -8.28 27.76
C GLY A 73 12.06 -6.81 27.42
N TRP A 74 11.67 -6.49 26.18
CA TRP A 74 11.21 -5.16 25.81
C TRP A 74 9.85 -5.25 25.13
N ARG A 75 8.85 -4.56 25.71
CA ARG A 75 7.51 -4.48 25.12
C ARG A 75 7.48 -3.36 24.08
N ASP A 76 7.30 -3.74 22.82
CA ASP A 76 7.23 -2.81 21.70
C ASP A 76 6.01 -1.87 21.81
N THR A 77 6.20 -0.59 21.50
CA THR A 77 5.19 0.48 21.70
C THR A 77 4.09 0.47 20.64
N TYR A 78 4.36 -0.13 19.49
CA TYR A 78 3.44 -0.25 18.36
C TYR A 78 3.04 -1.71 18.07
N ALA A 79 3.57 -2.67 18.82
CA ALA A 79 3.25 -4.07 18.62
C ALA A 79 1.80 -4.42 18.93
N GLN A 80 1.21 -5.24 18.05
CA GLN A 80 -0.14 -5.79 18.25
C GLN A 80 -0.22 -7.25 17.84
N PRO A 81 -0.95 -8.10 18.61
CA PRO A 81 -1.21 -9.48 18.21
C PRO A 81 -1.87 -9.60 16.83
N ALA A 82 -2.71 -8.63 16.46
CA ALA A 82 -3.35 -8.57 15.15
C ALA A 82 -2.35 -8.45 13.99
N PHE A 83 -1.21 -7.78 14.21
CA PHE A 83 -0.18 -7.61 13.19
C PHE A 83 0.64 -8.88 13.02
N THR A 84 0.93 -9.60 14.12
CA THR A 84 1.48 -10.95 14.07
C THR A 84 0.55 -11.91 13.31
N GLU A 85 -0.77 -11.83 13.52
CA GLU A 85 -1.73 -12.68 12.83
C GLU A 85 -1.84 -12.34 11.33
N ARG A 86 -1.78 -11.04 10.97
CA ARG A 86 -1.65 -10.60 9.59
C ARG A 86 -0.40 -11.20 8.93
N GLN A 87 0.73 -11.18 9.63
CA GLN A 87 1.96 -11.78 9.13
C GLN A 87 1.84 -13.31 8.93
N ARG A 88 1.19 -14.02 9.86
CA ARG A 88 0.90 -15.46 9.71
C ARG A 88 0.00 -15.75 8.51
N THR A 89 -0.94 -14.86 8.20
CA THR A 89 -1.75 -14.95 6.98
C THR A 89 -0.86 -14.87 5.73
N TYR A 90 0.09 -13.94 5.68
CA TYR A 90 1.07 -13.87 4.59
C TYR A 90 1.98 -15.09 4.53
N LYS A 91 2.43 -15.60 5.68
CA LYS A 91 3.22 -16.83 5.74
C LYS A 91 2.55 -17.97 4.95
N ASN A 92 1.27 -18.18 5.18
CA ASN A 92 0.51 -19.23 4.50
C ASN A 92 0.26 -18.91 3.01
N ARG A 93 -0.11 -17.66 2.69
CA ARG A 93 -0.43 -17.24 1.30
C ARG A 93 0.79 -17.22 0.39
N LEU A 94 1.95 -16.81 0.91
CA LEU A 94 3.20 -16.64 0.17
C LEU A 94 4.14 -17.84 0.34
N ASN A 95 3.69 -18.90 1.02
CA ASN A 95 4.45 -20.12 1.27
C ASN A 95 5.80 -19.88 1.98
N VAL A 96 5.83 -18.94 2.92
CA VAL A 96 7.00 -18.64 3.74
C VAL A 96 7.11 -19.71 4.84
N PRO A 97 8.30 -20.26 5.15
CA PRO A 97 8.42 -21.34 6.12
C PRO A 97 7.97 -20.96 7.54
N ARG A 98 8.24 -19.72 7.95
CA ARG A 98 7.93 -19.18 9.28
C ARG A 98 7.71 -17.67 9.21
N VAL A 99 7.04 -17.11 10.20
CA VAL A 99 7.08 -15.65 10.41
C VAL A 99 8.49 -15.25 10.88
N TYR A 100 8.95 -14.08 10.46
CA TYR A 100 10.28 -13.57 10.79
C TYR A 100 10.32 -12.05 10.66
N THR A 101 11.32 -11.40 11.24
CA THR A 101 11.55 -9.95 11.10
C THR A 101 13.02 -9.67 10.84
N PRO A 102 13.35 -8.60 10.09
CA PRO A 102 12.42 -7.75 9.34
C PRO A 102 11.92 -8.46 8.06
N GLN A 103 10.61 -8.41 7.82
CA GLN A 103 9.99 -8.93 6.60
C GLN A 103 9.24 -7.82 5.88
N PHE A 104 9.53 -7.61 4.60
CA PHE A 104 8.76 -6.76 3.72
C PHE A 104 7.74 -7.61 2.96
N VAL A 105 6.49 -7.16 2.92
CA VAL A 105 5.44 -7.69 2.05
C VAL A 105 5.04 -6.61 1.05
N ILE A 106 5.09 -6.96 -0.24
CA ILE A 106 4.89 -6.05 -1.37
C ILE A 106 3.56 -6.40 -2.03
N ASP A 107 2.62 -5.45 -1.98
CA ASP A 107 1.28 -5.53 -2.55
C ASP A 107 0.50 -6.80 -2.12
N GLY A 108 0.82 -7.33 -0.93
CA GLY A 108 0.28 -8.59 -0.42
C GLY A 108 0.60 -9.84 -1.25
N ALA A 109 1.49 -9.73 -2.25
CA ALA A 109 1.70 -10.74 -3.30
C ALA A 109 3.15 -11.24 -3.42
N ALA A 110 4.10 -10.54 -2.81
CA ALA A 110 5.50 -10.95 -2.74
C ALA A 110 6.06 -10.59 -1.36
N GLU A 111 7.14 -11.26 -0.95
CA GLU A 111 7.85 -10.96 0.29
C GLU A 111 9.36 -11.03 0.10
N ALA A 112 10.09 -10.33 0.97
CA ALA A 112 11.54 -10.34 1.00
C ALA A 112 12.04 -10.02 2.41
N GLU A 113 13.22 -10.56 2.76
CA GLU A 113 13.90 -10.20 3.99
C GLU A 113 14.39 -8.76 3.93
N GLY A 114 14.37 -8.04 5.06
CA GLY A 114 14.74 -6.62 5.09
C GLY A 114 16.19 -6.29 4.71
N GLN A 115 17.06 -7.29 4.61
CA GLN A 115 18.43 -7.14 4.10
C GLN A 115 18.53 -7.25 2.58
N GLN A 116 17.49 -7.73 1.89
CA GLN A 116 17.49 -8.00 0.46
C GLN A 116 16.83 -6.84 -0.32
N THR A 117 17.42 -5.65 -0.24
CA THR A 117 16.89 -4.41 -0.85
C THR A 117 16.62 -4.54 -2.35
N ASP A 118 17.53 -5.19 -3.09
CA ASP A 118 17.36 -5.47 -4.53
C ASP A 118 16.13 -6.36 -4.81
N ALA A 119 15.86 -7.34 -3.95
CA ALA A 119 14.69 -8.20 -4.09
C ALA A 119 13.40 -7.42 -3.83
N ILE A 120 13.41 -6.51 -2.86
CA ILE A 120 12.29 -5.60 -2.54
C ILE A 120 12.01 -4.69 -3.74
N LEU A 121 13.02 -4.01 -4.28
CA LEU A 121 12.87 -3.12 -5.44
C LEU A 121 12.39 -3.88 -6.68
N SER A 122 12.94 -5.07 -6.92
CA SER A 122 12.52 -5.92 -8.03
C SER A 122 11.07 -6.38 -7.88
N ALA A 123 10.63 -6.71 -6.67
CA ALA A 123 9.24 -7.06 -6.39
C ALA A 123 8.32 -5.86 -6.62
N LEU A 124 8.67 -4.69 -6.11
CA LEU A 124 7.93 -3.43 -6.30
C LEU A 124 7.75 -3.14 -7.80
N GLN A 125 8.82 -3.19 -8.59
CA GLN A 125 8.76 -2.95 -10.03
C GLN A 125 7.85 -3.97 -10.74
N ARG A 126 7.96 -5.27 -10.41
CA ARG A 126 7.08 -6.30 -10.98
C ARG A 126 5.62 -6.06 -10.64
N ARG A 127 5.32 -5.68 -9.39
CA ARG A 127 3.95 -5.40 -8.94
C ARG A 127 3.37 -4.21 -9.69
N ARG A 128 4.12 -3.11 -9.78
CA ARG A 128 3.73 -1.93 -10.55
C ARG A 128 3.38 -2.26 -12.01
N MET A 129 4.15 -3.14 -12.66
CA MET A 129 3.90 -3.56 -14.05
C MET A 129 2.73 -4.53 -14.22
N ALA A 130 2.44 -5.36 -13.22
CA ALA A 130 1.39 -6.38 -13.28
C ALA A 130 -0.01 -5.83 -12.93
N MET A 131 -0.09 -4.59 -12.45
CA MET A 131 -1.32 -4.03 -11.91
C MET A 131 -2.24 -3.49 -13.02
N MET A 132 -3.40 -4.13 -13.18
CA MET A 132 -4.52 -3.56 -13.91
C MET A 132 -5.25 -2.57 -13.00
N ALA A 133 -5.40 -1.33 -13.44
CA ALA A 133 -6.19 -0.35 -12.72
C ALA A 133 -7.67 -0.73 -12.81
N GLY A 134 -8.15 -1.40 -11.77
CA GLY A 134 -9.53 -1.85 -11.66
C GLY A 134 -10.15 -1.58 -10.30
N VAL A 135 -9.42 -0.96 -9.37
CA VAL A 135 -9.94 -0.59 -8.05
C VAL A 135 -9.48 0.82 -7.73
N HIS A 136 -10.44 1.69 -7.45
CA HIS A 136 -10.21 3.06 -7.02
C HIS A 136 -10.76 3.23 -5.61
N VAL A 137 -9.97 3.86 -4.75
CA VAL A 137 -10.34 4.18 -3.37
C VAL A 137 -10.19 5.68 -3.19
N THR A 138 -11.26 6.36 -2.81
CA THR A 138 -11.25 7.77 -2.44
C THR A 138 -11.66 7.90 -0.98
N THR A 139 -11.07 8.87 -0.30
CA THR A 139 -11.42 9.19 1.08
C THR A 139 -11.76 10.67 1.17
N GLN A 140 -12.87 10.99 1.84
CA GLN A 140 -13.31 12.36 2.04
C GLN A 140 -13.61 12.57 3.53
N ALA A 141 -12.97 13.59 4.12
CA ALA A 141 -13.34 14.04 5.46
C ALA A 141 -14.74 14.69 5.42
N THR A 142 -15.64 14.23 6.28
CA THR A 142 -17.02 14.74 6.36
C THR A 142 -17.25 15.65 7.57
N GLY A 143 -16.20 15.91 8.35
CA GLY A 143 -16.22 16.77 9.55
C GLY A 143 -16.33 15.96 10.85
N ASN A 144 -16.03 16.59 11.99
CA ASN A 144 -16.07 15.97 13.33
C ASN A 144 -15.22 14.69 13.48
N GLY A 145 -14.15 14.55 12.68
CA GLY A 145 -13.31 13.34 12.66
C GLY A 145 -13.90 12.18 11.87
N ASN A 146 -15.04 12.36 11.19
CA ASN A 146 -15.61 11.35 10.32
C ASN A 146 -14.99 11.39 8.91
N HIS A 147 -14.85 10.21 8.33
CA HIS A 147 -14.38 10.01 6.96
C HIS A 147 -15.37 9.11 6.23
N THR A 148 -15.66 9.47 4.97
CA THR A 148 -16.30 8.57 4.01
C THR A 148 -15.21 7.95 3.15
N ILE A 149 -15.30 6.65 2.93
CA ILE A 149 -14.42 5.89 2.06
C ILE A 149 -15.31 5.36 0.94
N GLU A 150 -14.99 5.71 -0.30
CA GLU A 150 -15.68 5.18 -1.47
C GLU A 150 -14.73 4.22 -2.18
N VAL A 151 -15.24 3.05 -2.53
CA VAL A 151 -14.50 2.04 -3.29
C VAL A 151 -15.26 1.76 -4.58
N SER A 152 -14.57 1.81 -5.71
CA SER A 152 -15.18 1.52 -7.01
C SER A 152 -14.29 0.65 -7.88
N GLY A 153 -14.92 -0.05 -8.83
CA GLY A 153 -14.24 -0.86 -9.83
C GLY A 153 -14.62 -2.34 -9.81
N THR A 154 -13.77 -3.21 -10.35
CA THR A 154 -14.04 -4.64 -10.52
C THR A 154 -12.84 -5.44 -10.03
N PRO A 155 -12.89 -5.99 -8.80
CA PRO A 155 -11.81 -6.79 -8.29
C PRO A 155 -11.78 -8.16 -9.01
N PRO A 156 -10.62 -8.82 -9.09
CA PRO A 156 -10.51 -10.15 -9.69
C PRO A 156 -11.29 -11.23 -8.92
N SER A 157 -11.54 -10.99 -7.63
CA SER A 157 -12.33 -11.84 -6.75
C SER A 157 -12.97 -11.01 -5.65
N ALA A 158 -13.95 -11.57 -4.94
CA ALA A 158 -14.43 -10.98 -3.69
C ALA A 158 -13.25 -10.61 -2.78
N SER A 159 -13.26 -9.37 -2.31
CA SER A 159 -12.15 -8.75 -1.58
C SER A 159 -12.65 -8.22 -0.24
N GLU A 160 -11.73 -7.99 0.69
CA GLU A 160 -12.03 -7.30 1.95
C GLU A 160 -11.49 -5.88 1.89
N VAL A 161 -12.27 -4.94 2.43
CA VAL A 161 -11.84 -3.56 2.60
C VAL A 161 -11.31 -3.41 4.03
N TRP A 162 -10.07 -2.95 4.16
CA TRP A 162 -9.39 -2.75 5.43
C TRP A 162 -9.00 -1.29 5.60
N LEU A 163 -9.21 -0.75 6.79
CA LEU A 163 -8.70 0.55 7.21
C LEU A 163 -7.46 0.37 8.07
N ALA A 164 -6.32 0.87 7.59
CA ALA A 164 -5.11 1.00 8.40
C ALA A 164 -5.09 2.40 9.03
N VAL A 165 -5.02 2.47 10.35
CA VAL A 165 -4.80 3.71 11.11
C VAL A 165 -3.34 3.73 11.53
N PHE A 166 -2.60 4.78 11.18
CA PHE A 166 -1.16 4.87 11.43
C PHE A 166 -0.76 6.30 11.81
N GLU A 167 0.43 6.45 12.40
CA GLU A 167 1.01 7.77 12.68
C GLU A 167 1.93 8.16 11.52
N PRO A 168 1.66 9.26 10.78
CA PRO A 168 2.38 9.57 9.55
C PRO A 168 3.78 10.16 9.81
N GLY A 169 4.75 9.73 9.02
CA GLY A 169 6.13 10.20 9.03
C GLY A 169 7.05 9.41 9.97
N TRP A 170 8.14 10.07 10.37
CA TRP A 170 9.14 9.50 11.29
C TRP A 170 8.70 9.62 12.74
N HIS A 171 8.84 8.52 13.47
CA HIS A 171 8.62 8.42 14.90
C HIS A 171 9.85 7.82 15.58
N THR A 172 10.22 8.33 16.75
CA THR A 172 11.38 7.84 17.51
C THR A 172 10.92 7.22 18.82
N VAL A 173 11.42 6.02 19.12
CA VAL A 173 11.19 5.35 20.40
C VAL A 173 12.53 5.06 21.06
N ALA A 174 12.71 5.57 22.28
CA ALA A 174 13.82 5.21 23.14
C ALA A 174 13.62 3.77 23.66
N VAL A 175 14.44 2.84 23.19
CA VAL A 175 14.36 1.42 23.56
C VAL A 175 15.14 1.19 24.85
N GLY A 176 14.45 0.78 25.91
CA GLY A 176 15.01 0.69 27.26
C GLY A 176 15.54 -0.68 27.68
N ALA A 177 15.24 -1.76 26.93
CA ALA A 177 15.65 -3.13 27.25
C ALA A 177 15.74 -4.00 25.98
N GLY A 178 16.14 -5.26 26.14
CA GLY A 178 16.32 -6.20 25.03
C GLY A 178 17.59 -5.93 24.22
N GLU A 179 17.68 -6.54 23.04
CA GLU A 179 18.90 -6.49 22.20
C GLU A 179 19.19 -5.09 21.64
N ASN A 180 18.18 -4.24 21.54
CA ASN A 180 18.28 -2.86 21.07
C ASN A 180 18.30 -1.81 22.20
N ALA A 181 18.55 -2.23 23.45
CA ALA A 181 18.59 -1.32 24.59
C ALA A 181 19.57 -0.15 24.39
N GLY A 182 19.13 1.06 24.71
CA GLY A 182 19.90 2.29 24.57
C GLY A 182 19.83 2.93 23.18
N LEU A 183 19.11 2.34 22.23
CA LEU A 183 18.88 2.94 20.91
C LEU A 183 17.64 3.85 20.91
N ASP A 184 17.78 5.00 20.25
CA ASP A 184 16.64 5.78 19.77
C ASP A 184 16.22 5.24 18.40
N MET A 185 15.32 4.27 18.42
CA MET A 185 14.90 3.56 17.21
C MET A 185 13.93 4.42 16.40
N GLN A 186 14.26 4.65 15.14
CA GLN A 186 13.37 5.33 14.20
C GLN A 186 12.41 4.31 13.57
N LEU A 187 11.14 4.69 13.51
CA LEU A 187 10.03 3.97 12.92
C LEU A 187 9.40 4.89 11.86
N TYR A 188 8.89 4.32 10.77
CA TYR A 188 8.24 5.08 9.72
C TYR A 188 6.81 4.60 9.51
N ASN A 189 5.85 5.53 9.45
CA ASN A 189 4.42 5.25 9.32
C ASN A 189 3.91 4.09 10.21
N PRO A 190 4.20 4.06 11.53
CA PRO A 190 3.84 2.92 12.37
C PRO A 190 2.33 2.79 12.52
N VAL A 191 1.81 1.60 12.24
CA VAL A 191 0.38 1.28 12.29
C VAL A 191 -0.10 1.11 13.74
N ARG A 192 -1.27 1.70 14.04
CA ARG A 192 -1.95 1.71 15.33
C ARG A 192 -3.23 0.88 15.35
N ALA A 193 -3.82 0.59 14.20
CA ALA A 193 -4.94 -0.34 14.11
C ALA A 193 -5.13 -0.82 12.68
N LEU A 194 -5.69 -2.03 12.55
CA LEU A 194 -6.17 -2.56 11.29
C LEU A 194 -7.63 -3.00 11.48
N ILE A 195 -8.54 -2.31 10.82
CA ILE A 195 -9.99 -2.43 11.05
C ILE A 195 -10.65 -2.98 9.78
N PRO A 196 -11.33 -4.14 9.82
CA PRO A 196 -12.09 -4.64 8.68
C PRO A 196 -13.35 -3.79 8.51
N LEU A 197 -13.57 -3.25 7.31
CA LEU A 197 -14.75 -2.47 6.97
C LEU A 197 -15.85 -3.32 6.31
N GLY A 198 -15.48 -4.44 5.69
CA GLY A 198 -16.42 -5.38 5.11
C GLY A 198 -15.90 -6.07 3.86
N HIS A 199 -16.77 -6.87 3.25
CA HIS A 199 -16.50 -7.53 1.98
C HIS A 199 -17.00 -6.66 0.82
N TRP A 200 -16.25 -6.63 -0.27
CA TRP A 200 -16.56 -5.91 -1.49
C TRP A 200 -16.34 -6.82 -2.70
N ALA A 201 -17.38 -6.94 -3.54
CA ALA A 201 -17.38 -7.80 -4.72
C ALA A 201 -17.25 -7.02 -6.04
N GLY A 202 -17.00 -5.71 -5.97
CA GLY A 202 -17.01 -4.80 -7.12
C GLY A 202 -18.21 -3.86 -7.13
N GLY A 203 -18.20 -2.93 -8.09
CA GLY A 203 -19.14 -1.81 -8.17
C GLY A 203 -18.74 -0.65 -7.24
N ALA A 204 -19.53 0.41 -7.26
CA ALA A 204 -19.35 1.53 -6.33
C ALA A 204 -20.00 1.18 -4.98
N ALA A 205 -19.27 1.41 -3.88
CA ALA A 205 -19.70 1.18 -2.51
C ALA A 205 -19.15 2.27 -1.58
#